data_AF-A0A832HLX3-F1
#
_entry.id   AF-A0A832HLX3-F1
#
_cell.length_a   1.000
_cell.length_b   1.000
_cell.length_c   1.000
_cell.angle_alpha   90.00
_cell.angle_beta   90.00
_cell.angle_gamma   90.00
#
_symmetry.space_group_name_H-M   'P 1'
#
loop_
_entity.id
_entity.type
_entity.pdbx_description
1 polymer ?
#
loop_
_entity_poly.entity_id
_entity_poly.type
_entity_poly.pdbx_seq_one_letter_code
_entity_poly.pdbx_strand_id
1 'polypeptide(L)'
;MKKILIMASLVASVSLMAQGTLMLANLGGGANSAVYEPDGITKVAKNAYKALVYVAADEAAAKTSTTPVAAAVTFNVAGYFVGPTVTLTGFGPGSKPWVKVEVFEANFNDYATAANALAKVGVATFQLGSGLGGGEPPLPAPGLVGMPKIDVHIIPEPSVLALVGLGVAAFLLRRRN
;
A
#
# COMPACT_ATOMS: atom_id res chain seq x y z
N MET A 1 -1.47 0.14 -49.00
CA MET A 1 -2.47 0.40 -47.93
C MET A 1 -2.70 -0.81 -47.01
N LYS A 2 -2.92 -2.05 -47.50
CA LYS A 2 -3.00 -3.27 -46.66
C LYS A 2 -1.78 -3.54 -45.75
N LYS A 3 -0.57 -3.17 -46.19
CA LYS A 3 0.68 -3.37 -45.42
C LYS A 3 0.81 -2.44 -44.20
N ILE A 4 0.14 -1.28 -44.20
CA ILE A 4 0.19 -0.31 -43.08
C ILE A 4 -0.75 -0.74 -41.95
N LEU A 5 -1.90 -1.34 -42.29
CA LEU A 5 -2.85 -1.89 -41.31
C LEU A 5 -2.28 -3.06 -40.49
N ILE A 6 -1.43 -3.90 -41.08
CA ILE A 6 -0.82 -5.06 -40.40
C ILE A 6 0.30 -4.61 -39.43
N MET A 7 1.04 -3.55 -39.76
CA MET A 7 2.07 -3.00 -38.87
C MET A 7 1.44 -2.31 -37.65
N ALA A 8 0.33 -1.58 -37.84
CA ALA A 8 -0.39 -0.93 -36.75
C ALA A 8 -1.01 -1.95 -35.76
N SER A 9 -1.51 -3.09 -36.23
CA SER A 9 -2.01 -4.16 -35.35
C SER A 9 -0.89 -4.84 -34.56
N LEU A 10 0.30 -5.02 -35.15
CA LEU A 10 1.44 -5.64 -34.47
C LEU A 10 1.98 -4.75 -33.34
N VAL A 11 2.09 -3.43 -33.57
CA VAL A 11 2.58 -2.47 -32.56
C VAL A 11 1.58 -2.28 -31.41
N ALA A 12 0.27 -2.35 -31.67
CA ALA A 12 -0.75 -2.31 -30.62
C ALA A 12 -0.71 -3.54 -29.69
N SER A 13 -0.30 -4.71 -30.20
CA SER A 13 -0.21 -5.94 -29.41
C SER A 13 1.04 -6.01 -28.50
N VAL A 14 2.14 -5.34 -28.84
CA VAL A 14 3.37 -5.36 -28.01
C VAL A 14 3.20 -4.53 -26.73
N SER A 15 2.45 -3.43 -26.77
CA SER A 15 2.22 -2.55 -25.62
C SER A 15 1.46 -3.21 -24.47
N LEU A 16 0.67 -4.25 -24.76
CA LEU A 16 -0.09 -5.00 -23.75
C LEU A 16 0.75 -6.05 -22.99
N MET A 17 1.90 -6.47 -23.54
CA MET A 17 2.76 -7.49 -22.92
C MET A 17 3.92 -6.94 -22.07
N ALA A 18 4.02 -5.61 -21.93
CA ALA A 18 5.08 -4.95 -21.17
C ALA A 18 4.56 -4.32 -19.86
N GLN A 19 3.64 -4.99 -19.15
CA GLN A 19 3.23 -4.55 -17.81
C GLN A 19 4.12 -5.20 -16.74
N GLY A 20 4.47 -4.42 -15.72
CA GLY A 20 5.25 -4.87 -14.59
C GLY A 20 4.40 -5.68 -13.62
N THR A 21 5.00 -6.68 -12.97
CA THR A 21 4.33 -7.50 -11.95
C THR A 21 4.91 -7.28 -10.56
N LEU A 22 4.07 -7.39 -9.53
CA LEU A 22 4.43 -7.24 -8.13
C LEU A 22 3.79 -8.37 -7.30
N MET A 23 4.57 -9.05 -6.47
CA MET A 23 4.04 -9.97 -5.47
C MET A 23 3.70 -9.20 -4.20
N LEU A 24 2.45 -9.30 -3.74
CA LEU A 24 1.99 -8.62 -2.52
C LEU A 24 2.44 -9.39 -1.27
N ALA A 25 3.74 -9.37 -0.99
CA ALA A 25 4.33 -10.07 0.13
C ALA A 25 5.44 -9.26 0.81
N ASN A 26 5.43 -9.25 2.14
CA ASN A 26 6.52 -8.71 2.98
C ASN A 26 7.49 -9.81 3.48
N LEU A 27 7.39 -11.00 2.90
CA LEU A 27 8.18 -12.18 3.18
C LEU A 27 8.72 -12.75 1.86
N GLY A 28 10.04 -12.97 1.78
CA GLY A 28 10.72 -13.51 0.59
C GLY A 28 11.37 -12.44 -0.31
N GLY A 29 12.02 -12.88 -1.40
CA GLY A 29 12.51 -12.01 -2.48
C GLY A 29 13.58 -10.97 -2.13
N GLY A 30 14.20 -11.03 -0.94
CA GLY A 30 15.35 -10.18 -0.57
C GLY A 30 15.13 -9.20 0.59
N ALA A 31 13.94 -9.12 1.18
CA ALA A 31 13.75 -8.45 2.47
C ALA A 31 12.55 -9.02 3.23
N ASN A 32 12.77 -9.41 4.49
CA ASN A 32 11.72 -9.83 5.41
C ASN A 32 11.39 -8.64 6.33
N SER A 33 10.30 -7.93 6.04
CA SER A 33 9.89 -6.77 6.83
C SER A 33 8.63 -7.10 7.63
N ALA A 34 8.84 -7.60 8.85
CA ALA A 34 7.73 -7.97 9.72
C ALA A 34 6.98 -6.73 10.21
N VAL A 35 5.67 -6.91 10.44
CA VAL A 35 4.84 -5.93 11.15
C VAL A 35 4.78 -6.29 12.64
N TYR A 36 4.91 -5.28 13.48
CA TYR A 36 4.98 -5.42 14.93
C TYR A 36 3.83 -4.70 15.62
N GLU A 37 3.50 -5.19 16.81
CA GLU A 37 2.65 -4.54 17.80
C GLU A 37 3.27 -3.19 18.26
N PRO A 38 2.53 -2.35 18.99
CA PRO A 38 3.03 -1.04 19.43
C PRO A 38 4.30 -1.09 20.30
N ASP A 39 4.63 -2.26 20.86
CA ASP A 39 5.88 -2.48 21.62
C ASP A 39 7.13 -2.52 20.72
N GLY A 40 6.95 -2.63 19.41
CA GLY A 40 8.02 -2.70 18.41
C GLY A 40 8.85 -3.98 18.44
N ILE A 41 8.46 -4.99 19.22
CA ILE A 41 9.20 -6.25 19.45
C ILE A 41 8.32 -7.47 19.13
N THR A 42 7.05 -7.45 19.56
CA THR A 42 6.11 -8.54 19.33
C THR A 42 5.55 -8.44 17.92
N LYS A 43 5.69 -9.50 17.13
CA LYS A 43 5.07 -9.53 15.79
C LYS A 43 3.55 -9.61 15.91
N VAL A 44 2.84 -8.92 15.02
CA VAL A 44 1.38 -9.01 14.99
C VAL A 44 0.91 -10.45 14.78
N ALA A 45 -0.18 -10.84 15.43
CA ALA A 45 -0.67 -12.20 15.38
C ALA A 45 -1.14 -12.62 13.98
N LYS A 46 -0.97 -13.91 13.67
CA LYS A 46 -1.53 -14.52 12.44
C LYS A 46 -3.06 -14.33 12.41
N ASN A 47 -3.61 -14.07 11.23
CA ASN A 47 -5.03 -13.83 10.96
C ASN A 47 -5.68 -12.64 11.68
N ALA A 48 -4.95 -11.93 12.56
CA ALA A 48 -5.48 -10.79 13.30
C ALA A 48 -5.44 -9.48 12.50
N TYR A 49 -4.66 -9.43 11.41
CA TYR A 49 -4.47 -8.24 10.59
C TYR A 49 -4.58 -8.55 9.10
N LYS A 50 -4.87 -7.49 8.34
CA LYS A 50 -4.87 -7.45 6.87
C LYS A 50 -3.98 -6.32 6.37
N ALA A 51 -3.47 -6.45 5.15
CA ALA A 51 -2.70 -5.42 4.46
C ALA A 51 -3.40 -5.01 3.15
N LEU A 52 -3.52 -3.70 2.91
CA LEU A 52 -3.86 -3.11 1.62
C LEU A 52 -2.60 -2.49 1.01
N VAL A 53 -2.44 -2.68 -0.30
CA VAL A 53 -1.28 -2.17 -1.04
C VAL A 53 -1.76 -1.22 -2.11
N TYR A 54 -1.10 -0.07 -2.21
CA TYR A 54 -1.35 0.98 -3.19
C TYR A 54 -0.06 1.29 -3.92
N VAL A 55 -0.15 1.64 -5.20
CA VAL A 55 1.03 1.94 -6.02
C VAL A 55 0.79 3.22 -6.81
N ALA A 56 1.81 4.08 -6.89
CA ALA A 56 1.78 5.30 -7.70
C ALA A 56 3.17 5.63 -8.29
N ALA A 57 3.20 6.56 -9.25
CA ALA A 57 4.44 6.99 -9.90
C ALA A 57 5.31 7.87 -9.00
N ASP A 58 4.69 8.64 -8.10
CA ASP A 58 5.34 9.53 -7.15
C ASP A 58 4.86 9.30 -5.71
N GLU A 59 5.65 9.77 -4.74
CA GLU A 59 5.41 9.53 -3.32
C GLU A 59 4.12 10.18 -2.83
N ALA A 60 3.83 11.40 -3.27
CA ALA A 60 2.66 12.15 -2.83
C ALA A 60 1.38 11.45 -3.29
N ALA A 61 1.34 11.01 -4.54
CA ALA A 61 0.23 10.22 -5.09
C ALA A 61 0.07 8.87 -4.37
N ALA A 62 1.17 8.20 -3.99
CA ALA A 62 1.08 6.95 -3.23
C ALA A 62 0.45 7.18 -1.83
N LYS A 63 0.82 8.26 -1.14
CA LYS A 63 0.27 8.62 0.18
C LYS A 63 -1.24 8.86 0.12
N THR A 64 -1.70 9.60 -0.89
CA THR A 64 -3.12 9.98 -1.03
C THR A 64 -3.96 8.98 -1.81
N SER A 65 -3.37 7.90 -2.34
CA SER A 65 -4.10 6.91 -3.12
C SER A 65 -5.18 6.22 -2.29
N THR A 66 -6.38 6.13 -2.83
CA THR A 66 -7.55 5.46 -2.22
C THR A 66 -7.94 4.17 -2.94
N THR A 67 -7.28 3.85 -4.06
CA THR A 67 -7.59 2.66 -4.86
C THR A 67 -6.47 1.63 -4.69
N PRO A 68 -6.70 0.53 -3.95
CA PRO A 68 -5.68 -0.49 -3.76
C PRO A 68 -5.48 -1.30 -5.05
N VAL A 69 -4.28 -1.86 -5.21
CA VAL A 69 -3.94 -2.67 -6.40
C VAL A 69 -4.60 -4.05 -6.39
N ALA A 70 -5.06 -4.51 -5.23
CA ALA A 70 -5.83 -5.74 -5.05
C ALA A 70 -6.66 -5.68 -3.76
N ALA A 71 -7.44 -6.73 -3.52
CA ALA A 71 -8.12 -6.95 -2.24
C ALA A 71 -7.12 -7.06 -1.08
N ALA A 72 -7.60 -6.78 0.14
CA ALA A 72 -6.81 -6.86 1.35
C ALA A 72 -6.27 -8.28 1.58
N VAL A 73 -4.97 -8.39 1.91
CA VAL A 73 -4.28 -9.66 2.13
C VAL A 73 -4.21 -9.95 3.63
N THR A 74 -4.73 -11.10 4.05
CA THR A 74 -4.66 -11.55 5.45
C THR A 74 -3.27 -12.06 5.80
N PHE A 75 -2.81 -11.76 7.01
CA PHE A 75 -1.54 -12.25 7.54
C PHE A 75 -1.63 -13.75 7.81
N ASN A 76 -0.89 -14.56 7.05
CA ASN A 76 -0.89 -16.03 7.16
C ASN A 76 0.19 -16.55 8.12
N VAL A 77 1.16 -15.70 8.50
CA VAL A 77 2.22 -15.95 9.48
C VAL A 77 2.32 -14.72 10.40
N ALA A 78 2.75 -14.89 11.65
CA ALA A 78 2.91 -13.76 12.57
C ALA A 78 3.86 -12.69 11.97
N GLY A 79 3.37 -11.47 11.85
CA GLY A 79 4.10 -10.35 11.24
C GLY A 79 4.22 -10.36 9.72
N TYR A 80 3.74 -11.39 9.02
CA TYR A 80 3.92 -11.52 7.57
C TYR A 80 2.62 -11.85 6.82
N PHE A 81 2.50 -11.29 5.63
CA PHE A 81 1.47 -11.59 4.66
C PHE A 81 2.10 -12.00 3.32
N VAL A 82 1.46 -12.96 2.66
CA VAL A 82 1.83 -13.41 1.32
C VAL A 82 0.55 -13.48 0.49
N GLY A 83 0.39 -12.51 -0.39
CA GLY A 83 -0.76 -12.35 -1.27
C GLY A 83 -0.48 -12.78 -2.71
N PRO A 84 -1.40 -12.46 -3.63
CA PRO A 84 -1.24 -12.78 -5.04
C PRO A 84 -0.14 -11.94 -5.70
N THR A 85 0.31 -12.40 -6.87
CA THR A 85 1.04 -11.54 -7.82
C THR A 85 0.02 -10.74 -8.62
N VAL A 86 0.25 -9.43 -8.73
CA VAL A 86 -0.60 -8.49 -9.46
C VAL A 86 0.16 -7.88 -10.62
N THR A 87 -0.53 -7.68 -11.74
CA THR A 87 -0.03 -6.90 -12.87
C THR A 87 -0.41 -5.44 -12.66
N LEU A 88 0.56 -4.53 -12.80
CA LEU A 88 0.37 -3.11 -12.56
C LEU A 88 0.23 -2.34 -13.88
N THR A 89 -1.00 -1.99 -14.23
CA THR A 89 -1.29 -1.16 -15.40
C THR A 89 -0.58 0.19 -15.32
N GLY A 90 0.08 0.58 -16.40
CA GLY A 90 0.81 1.86 -16.48
C GLY A 90 2.24 1.81 -15.93
N PHE A 91 2.68 0.68 -15.38
CA PHE A 91 4.06 0.47 -14.95
C PHE A 91 4.72 -0.61 -15.81
N GLY A 92 5.89 -0.31 -16.35
CA GLY A 92 6.69 -1.30 -17.09
C GLY A 92 7.53 -2.18 -16.16
N PRO A 93 8.00 -3.34 -16.65
CA PRO A 93 9.02 -4.14 -15.97
C PRO A 93 10.26 -3.31 -15.60
N GLY A 94 10.86 -3.60 -14.45
CA GLY A 94 12.03 -2.89 -13.92
C GLY A 94 11.74 -1.50 -13.35
N SER A 95 10.54 -0.94 -13.56
CA SER A 95 10.17 0.34 -12.94
C SER A 95 10.11 0.24 -11.42
N LYS A 96 10.41 1.34 -10.72
CA LYS A 96 10.47 1.41 -9.25
C LYS A 96 9.40 2.36 -8.72
N PRO A 97 8.12 1.96 -8.73
CA PRO A 97 7.06 2.83 -8.28
C PRO A 97 7.10 3.04 -6.77
N TRP A 98 6.35 4.04 -6.31
CA TRP A 98 6.08 4.25 -4.90
C TRP A 98 4.96 3.34 -4.43
N VAL A 99 5.17 2.70 -3.29
CA VAL A 99 4.24 1.76 -2.69
C VAL A 99 3.81 2.29 -1.34
N LYS A 100 2.50 2.31 -1.09
CA LYS A 100 1.93 2.50 0.23
C LYS A 100 1.33 1.18 0.71
N VAL A 101 1.67 0.76 1.92
CA VAL A 101 1.11 -0.40 2.59
C VAL A 101 0.36 0.08 3.82
N GLU A 102 -0.91 -0.25 3.90
CA GLU A 102 -1.78 0.04 5.04
C GLU A 102 -2.12 -1.27 5.73
N VAL A 103 -1.88 -1.34 7.04
CA VAL A 103 -2.14 -2.52 7.87
C VAL A 103 -3.18 -2.16 8.90
N PHE A 104 -4.16 -3.03 9.09
CA PHE A 104 -5.27 -2.84 10.02
C PHE A 104 -5.80 -4.18 10.52
N GLU A 105 -6.53 -4.15 11.63
CA GLU A 105 -7.12 -5.36 12.23
C GLU A 105 -8.11 -6.05 11.26
N ALA A 106 -8.08 -7.39 11.22
CA ALA A 106 -8.80 -8.20 10.25
C ALA A 106 -10.33 -8.12 10.36
N ASN A 107 -10.83 -7.62 11.50
CA ASN A 107 -12.26 -7.39 11.77
C ASN A 107 -12.86 -6.29 10.88
N PHE A 108 -12.01 -5.48 10.25
CA PHE A 108 -12.39 -4.40 9.35
C PHE A 108 -12.13 -4.78 7.89
N ASN A 109 -12.72 -3.99 6.99
CA ASN A 109 -12.59 -4.16 5.54
C ASN A 109 -11.68 -3.11 4.88
N ASP A 110 -11.47 -1.99 5.56
CA ASP A 110 -10.64 -0.88 5.09
C ASP A 110 -9.93 -0.20 6.28
N TYR A 111 -8.84 0.49 5.97
CA TYR A 111 -8.00 1.16 6.94
C TYR A 111 -8.71 2.31 7.66
N ALA A 112 -9.50 3.11 6.93
CA ALA A 112 -10.14 4.30 7.49
C ALA A 112 -11.18 3.93 8.56
N THR A 113 -11.98 2.89 8.31
CA THR A 113 -12.93 2.38 9.29
C THR A 113 -12.23 1.82 10.53
N ALA A 114 -11.11 1.11 10.36
CA ALA A 114 -10.31 0.61 11.48
C ALA A 114 -9.72 1.76 12.31
N ALA A 115 -9.14 2.77 11.65
CA ALA A 115 -8.59 3.95 12.29
C ALA A 115 -9.65 4.72 13.09
N ASN A 116 -10.84 4.91 12.51
CA ASN A 116 -11.96 5.59 13.16
C ASN A 116 -12.53 4.80 14.35
N ALA A 117 -12.35 3.48 14.37
CA ALA A 117 -12.78 2.60 15.46
C ALA A 117 -11.72 2.45 16.57
N LEU A 118 -10.63 3.23 16.54
CA LEU A 118 -9.50 3.13 17.47
C LEU A 118 -8.83 1.75 17.49
N ALA A 119 -8.93 1.01 16.37
CA ALA A 119 -8.21 -0.23 16.19
C ALA A 119 -6.72 0.04 15.94
N LYS A 120 -5.90 -1.00 16.11
CA LYS A 120 -4.48 -0.91 15.78
C LYS A 120 -4.29 -0.86 14.26
N VAL A 121 -3.61 0.18 13.81
CA VAL A 121 -3.34 0.42 12.39
C VAL A 121 -1.89 0.83 12.17
N GLY A 122 -1.37 0.61 10.96
CA GLY A 122 0.00 0.99 10.59
C GLY A 122 0.10 1.33 9.11
N VAL A 123 1.01 2.24 8.76
CA VAL A 123 1.22 2.66 7.37
C VAL A 123 2.72 2.76 7.09
N ALA A 124 3.13 2.28 5.92
CA ALA A 124 4.43 2.57 5.34
C ALA A 124 4.25 3.11 3.93
N THR A 125 5.10 4.06 3.54
CA THR A 125 5.25 4.49 2.15
C THR A 125 6.73 4.47 1.80
N PHE A 126 7.08 3.82 0.68
CA PHE A 126 8.46 3.62 0.27
C PHE A 126 8.55 3.42 -1.25
N GLN A 127 9.72 3.65 -1.82
CA GLN A 127 9.99 3.31 -3.21
C GLN A 127 10.41 1.84 -3.33
N LEU A 128 9.84 1.11 -4.29
CA LEU A 128 10.17 -0.30 -4.51
C LEU A 128 11.66 -0.46 -4.88
N GLY A 129 12.42 -1.19 -4.05
CA GLY A 129 13.86 -1.32 -4.20
C GLY A 129 14.30 -2.19 -5.39
N SER A 130 13.63 -3.32 -5.60
CA SER A 130 13.95 -4.33 -6.62
C SER A 130 13.55 -3.93 -8.04
N GLY A 131 12.63 -2.96 -8.19
CA GLY A 131 11.86 -2.78 -9.41
C GLY A 131 10.79 -3.86 -9.60
N LEU A 132 9.87 -3.64 -10.55
CA LEU A 132 8.82 -4.58 -10.91
C LEU A 132 9.36 -5.75 -11.76
N GLY A 133 8.73 -6.91 -11.64
CA GLY A 133 8.98 -8.05 -12.51
C GLY A 133 8.43 -7.83 -13.93
N GLY A 134 8.65 -8.79 -14.83
CA GLY A 134 8.07 -8.78 -16.17
C GLY A 134 8.60 -9.87 -17.09
N GLY A 135 7.87 -10.09 -18.19
CA GLY A 135 8.05 -11.21 -19.11
C GLY A 135 7.06 -12.35 -18.83
N GLU A 136 6.71 -13.10 -19.87
CA GLU A 136 6.00 -14.38 -19.76
C GLU A 136 6.76 -15.29 -18.76
N PRO A 137 6.07 -16.08 -17.90
CA PRO A 137 6.72 -16.90 -16.87
C PRO A 137 7.97 -17.63 -17.41
N PRO A 138 9.12 -17.57 -16.70
CA PRO A 138 9.18 -17.90 -15.28
C PRO A 138 9.96 -16.90 -14.40
N LEU A 139 10.02 -15.61 -14.71
CA LEU A 139 10.65 -14.65 -13.78
C LEU A 139 9.72 -14.41 -12.57
N PRO A 140 10.12 -14.80 -11.34
CA PRO A 140 9.26 -14.62 -10.18
C PRO A 140 9.06 -13.13 -9.91
N ALA A 141 7.80 -12.71 -9.74
CA ALA A 141 7.49 -11.34 -9.40
C ALA A 141 8.15 -10.96 -8.06
N PRO A 142 8.80 -9.81 -7.97
CA PRO A 142 9.46 -9.38 -6.74
C PRO A 142 8.42 -9.10 -5.66
N GLY A 143 8.79 -9.38 -4.41
CA GLY A 143 8.03 -8.95 -3.24
C GLY A 143 8.18 -7.45 -2.96
N LEU A 144 7.72 -7.02 -1.78
CA LEU A 144 7.81 -5.64 -1.32
C LEU A 144 9.22 -5.28 -0.81
N VAL A 145 10.22 -5.43 -1.67
CA VAL A 145 11.63 -5.16 -1.33
C VAL A 145 11.82 -3.67 -1.04
N GLY A 146 12.42 -3.37 0.11
CA GLY A 146 12.59 -1.99 0.60
C GLY A 146 11.47 -1.51 1.53
N MET A 147 10.49 -2.36 1.85
CA MET A 147 9.46 -2.05 2.83
C MET A 147 10.10 -1.79 4.21
N PRO A 148 9.92 -0.59 4.81
CA PRO A 148 10.41 -0.33 6.15
C PRO A 148 9.60 -1.13 7.19
N LYS A 149 10.11 -1.18 8.41
CA LYS A 149 9.38 -1.75 9.55
C LYS A 149 8.05 -0.98 9.74
N ILE A 150 6.96 -1.71 9.97
CA ILE A 150 5.67 -1.14 10.38
C ILE A 150 5.40 -1.53 11.83
N ASP A 151 5.17 -0.52 12.67
CA ASP A 151 4.65 -0.69 14.02
C ASP A 151 3.18 -0.23 14.01
N VAL A 152 2.26 -1.13 14.38
CA VAL A 152 0.85 -0.75 14.50
C VAL A 152 0.65 0.08 15.78
N HIS A 153 -0.26 1.04 15.72
CA HIS A 153 -0.59 1.93 16.82
C HIS A 153 -2.07 2.29 16.75
N ILE A 154 -2.59 2.81 17.87
CA ILE A 154 -3.93 3.41 17.91
C ILE A 154 -3.74 4.87 17.52
N ILE A 155 -4.54 5.36 16.57
CA ILE A 155 -4.56 6.78 16.21
C ILE A 155 -5.38 7.51 17.28
N PRO A 156 -4.79 8.43 18.07
CA PRO A 156 -5.54 9.17 19.06
C PRO A 156 -6.62 10.03 18.38
N GLU A 157 -7.83 10.07 18.95
CA GLU A 157 -8.86 10.99 18.48
C GLU A 157 -8.36 12.44 18.55
N PRO A 158 -8.70 13.30 17.57
CA PRO A 158 -8.50 14.73 17.73
C PRO A 158 -9.29 15.19 18.96
N SER A 159 -8.57 15.75 19.95
CA SER A 159 -9.17 16.12 21.23
C SER A 159 -10.38 17.03 21.03
N VAL A 160 -11.57 16.56 21.42
CA VAL A 160 -12.82 17.35 21.40
C VAL A 160 -12.64 18.64 22.19
N LEU A 161 -11.83 18.61 23.26
CA LEU A 161 -11.48 19.80 24.05
C LEU A 161 -10.66 20.81 23.24
N ALA A 162 -9.73 20.35 22.41
CA ALA A 162 -8.98 21.23 21.51
C ALA A 162 -9.90 21.86 20.45
N LEU A 163 -10.86 21.09 19.93
CA LEU A 163 -11.85 21.61 18.96
C LEU A 163 -12.80 22.62 19.61
N VAL A 164 -13.29 22.35 20.82
CA VAL A 164 -14.10 23.29 21.60
C VAL A 164 -13.30 24.55 21.93
N GLY A 165 -12.03 24.41 22.34
CA GLY A 165 -11.13 25.53 22.60
C GLY A 165 -10.91 26.41 21.36
N LEU A 166 -10.67 25.80 20.20
CA LEU A 166 -10.57 26.51 18.92
C LEU A 166 -11.90 27.19 18.54
N GLY A 167 -13.04 26.54 18.77
CA GLY A 167 -14.36 27.13 18.55
C GLY A 167 -14.60 28.36 19.42
N VAL A 168 -14.24 28.29 20.71
CA VAL A 168 -14.33 29.43 21.64
C VAL A 168 -13.38 30.54 21.23
N ALA A 169 -12.14 30.22 20.86
CA ALA A 169 -11.17 31.21 20.40
C ALA A 169 -11.65 31.93 19.13
N ALA A 170 -12.17 31.18 18.15
CA ALA A 170 -12.75 31.74 16.93
C ALA A 170 -13.98 32.64 17.23
N PHE A 171 -14.83 32.23 18.17
CA PHE A 171 -15.98 33.05 18.61
C PHE A 171 -15.53 34.35 19.28
N LEU A 172 -14.53 34.30 20.17
CA LEU A 172 -13.99 35.49 20.84
C LEU A 172 -13.29 36.44 19.86
N LEU A 173 -12.60 35.91 18.85
CA LEU A 173 -12.00 36.71 17.78
C LEU A 173 -13.06 37.37 16.90
N ARG A 174 -14.15 36.66 16.56
CA ARG A 174 -15.27 37.22 15.79
C ARG A 174 -16.01 38.33 16.54
N ARG A 175 -16.06 38.27 17.87
CA ARG A 175 -16.70 39.31 18.70
C ARG A 175 -15.86 40.60 18.81
N ARG A 176 -14.56 40.53 18.50
CA ARG A 176 -13.63 41.67 18.57
C ARG A 176 -13.53 42.50 17.29
N ASN A 177 -14.10 42.02 16.18
CA ASN A 177 -14.29 42.76 14.93
C ASN A 177 -15.73 43.24 14.83
#